data_AF-B8IK57-F1
#
_entry.id   AF-B8IK57-F1
#
_cell.length_a   1.000
_cell.length_b   1.000
_cell.length_c   1.000
_cell.angle_alpha   90.00
_cell.angle_beta   90.00
_cell.angle_gamma   90.00
#
_symmetry.space_group_name_H-M   'P 1'
#
loop_
_entity.id
_entity.type
_entity.pdbx_description
1 polymer ?
#
loop_
_entity_poly.entity_id
_entity_poly.type
_entity_poly.pdbx_seq_one_letter_code
_entity_poly.pdbx_strand_id
1 'polypeptide(L)' 'MKTALVVALSLIQPVHSWYPYECCSDQDCEPVSDAVEVPGGYRTHGIFIPMAKVRPSKDGNFHWCHRGDYVFCFFVPLAG' A
#
# COMPACT_ATOMS: atom_id res chain seq x y z
N MET A 1 -19.30 39.67 17.69
CA MET A 1 -18.18 38.95 17.03
C MET A 1 -17.98 37.64 17.77
N LYS A 2 -18.40 36.50 17.20
CA LYS A 2 -18.17 35.17 17.80
C LYS A 2 -17.17 34.46 16.90
N THR A 3 -15.91 34.40 17.34
CA THR A 3 -14.85 33.61 16.72
C THR A 3 -15.19 32.13 16.90
N ALA A 4 -15.55 31.44 15.82
CA ALA A 4 -15.66 30.00 15.80
C ALA A 4 -14.25 29.41 15.64
N LEU A 5 -13.78 28.69 16.65
CA LEU A 5 -12.52 27.97 16.61
C LEU A 5 -12.75 26.66 15.85
N VAL A 6 -12.23 26.56 14.63
CA VAL A 6 -12.29 25.32 13.83
C VAL A 6 -11.14 24.43 14.30
N VAL A 7 -11.45 23.40 15.09
CA VAL A 7 -10.50 22.35 15.46
C VAL A 7 -10.39 21.40 14.27
N ALA A 8 -9.33 21.56 13.47
CA ALA A 8 -8.97 20.58 12.45
C ALA A 8 -8.40 19.33 13.15
N LEU A 9 -9.24 18.34 13.40
CA LEU A 9 -8.80 17.00 13.79
C LEU A 9 -8.08 16.40 12.58
N SER A 10 -6.74 16.42 12.58
CA SER A 10 -5.96 15.64 11.63
C SER A 10 -6.23 14.16 11.88
N LEU A 11 -7.15 13.60 11.11
CA LEU A 11 -7.32 12.17 10.94
C LEU A 11 -6.07 11.68 10.19
N ILE A 12 -4.98 11.42 10.91
CA ILE A 12 -3.92 10.56 10.40
C ILE A 12 -4.60 9.20 10.25
N GLN A 13 -5.24 8.99 9.09
CA GLN A 13 -5.78 7.69 8.78
C GLN A 13 -4.58 6.76 8.77
N PRO A 14 -4.59 5.69 9.58
CA PRO A 14 -3.58 4.66 9.42
C PRO A 14 -3.62 4.27 7.94
N VAL A 15 -2.52 4.49 7.22
CA VAL A 15 -2.40 4.18 5.78
C VAL A 15 -2.83 2.72 5.50
N HIS A 16 -2.79 1.91 6.56
CA HIS A 16 -3.17 0.53 6.67
C HIS A 16 -4.65 0.22 6.36
N SER A 17 -5.61 1.16 6.50
CA SER A 17 -7.06 0.86 6.32
C SER A 17 -7.62 1.13 4.91
N TRP A 18 -6.78 1.60 3.99
CA TRP A 18 -7.24 1.96 2.64
C TRP A 18 -7.30 0.78 1.67
N TYR A 19 -6.61 -0.31 2.00
CA TYR A 19 -6.53 -1.51 1.17
C TYR A 19 -7.46 -2.61 1.70
N PRO A 20 -7.89 -3.56 0.83
CA PRO A 20 -8.82 -4.61 1.23
C PRO A 20 -8.35 -5.39 2.45
N TYR A 21 -9.29 -5.73 3.33
CA TYR A 21 -8.99 -6.43 4.59
C TYR A 21 -8.29 -7.77 4.33
N GLU A 22 -8.66 -8.48 3.27
CA GLU A 22 -8.01 -9.72 2.84
C GLU A 22 -6.55 -9.56 2.39
N CYS A 23 -6.14 -8.34 2.04
CA CYS A 23 -4.76 -8.04 1.69
C CYS A 23 -3.94 -7.64 2.92
N CYS A 24 -4.47 -6.74 3.76
CA CYS A 24 -3.65 -6.01 4.73
C CYS A 24 -4.14 -6.10 6.17
N SER A 25 -5.33 -6.67 6.44
CA SER A 25 -5.90 -6.80 7.80
C SER A 25 -5.80 -5.52 8.65
N ASP A 26 -5.87 -4.35 8.01
CA ASP A 26 -5.64 -3.02 8.59
C ASP A 26 -4.28 -2.79 9.30
N GLN A 27 -3.30 -3.68 9.12
CA GLN A 27 -2.00 -3.63 9.84
C GLN A 27 -0.77 -4.05 9.02
N ASP A 28 -0.95 -4.89 8.01
CA ASP A 28 0.15 -5.56 7.31
C ASP A 28 0.73 -4.72 6.15
N CYS A 29 0.36 -3.44 6.00
CA CYS A 29 0.73 -2.59 4.86
C CYS A 29 2.00 -1.76 5.11
N GLU A 30 2.97 -1.82 4.20
CA GLU A 30 4.19 -1.01 4.24
C GLU A 30 4.54 -0.42 2.85
N PRO A 31 5.11 0.80 2.80
CA PRO A 31 5.55 1.41 1.55
C PRO A 31 6.81 0.72 0.99
N VAL A 32 6.90 0.62 -0.34
CA VAL A 32 8.03 0.03 -1.05
C VAL A 32 8.66 1.07 -1.97
N SER A 33 10.00 1.09 -2.06
CA SER A 33 10.74 2.07 -2.88
C SER A 33 11.72 1.44 -3.88
N ASP A 34 12.02 0.15 -3.72
CA ASP A 34 12.99 -0.61 -4.52
C ASP A 34 12.34 -1.58 -5.52
N ALA A 35 11.02 -1.46 -5.72
CA ALA A 35 10.28 -2.36 -6.58
C ALA A 35 10.69 -2.19 -8.05
N VAL A 36 10.98 -3.31 -8.70
CA VAL A 36 11.30 -3.38 -10.14
C VAL A 36 10.36 -4.34 -10.82
N GLU A 37 9.72 -3.91 -11.89
CA GLU A 37 8.92 -4.79 -12.74
C GLU A 37 9.85 -5.77 -13.48
N VAL A 38 9.44 -7.04 -13.51
CA VAL A 38 10.17 -8.13 -14.18
C VAL A 38 9.16 -9.00 -14.95
N PRO A 39 9.61 -9.87 -15.89
CA PRO A 39 8.70 -10.79 -16.56
C PRO A 39 7.85 -11.60 -15.56
N GLY A 40 6.53 -11.43 -15.63
CA GLY A 40 5.57 -12.14 -14.79
C GLY A 40 5.27 -11.52 -13.42
N GLY A 41 5.83 -10.35 -13.08
CA GLY A 41 5.57 -9.74 -11.78
C GLY A 41 6.55 -8.63 -11.39
N TYR A 42 6.89 -8.59 -10.10
CA TYR A 42 7.78 -7.59 -9.52
C TYR A 42 8.83 -8.25 -8.63
N ARG A 43 9.96 -7.57 -8.45
CA ARG A 43 10.95 -7.88 -7.41
C ARG A 43 11.15 -6.71 -6.48
N THR A 44 11.19 -6.98 -5.19
CA THR A 44 11.47 -6.01 -4.11
C THR A 44 12.03 -6.79 -2.92
N HIS A 45 12.95 -6.21 -2.16
CA HIS A 45 13.57 -6.87 -0.98
C HIS A 45 14.13 -8.28 -1.27
N GLY A 46 14.56 -8.55 -2.51
CA GLY A 46 15.02 -9.86 -2.94
C GLY A 46 13.93 -10.92 -3.17
N ILE A 47 12.65 -10.58 -2.99
CA ILE A 47 11.50 -11.47 -3.17
C ILE A 47 10.85 -11.25 -4.53
N PHE A 48 10.44 -12.34 -5.19
CA PHE A 48 9.60 -12.28 -6.39
C PHE A 48 8.11 -12.29 -6.03
N ILE A 49 7.36 -11.33 -6.56
CA ILE A 49 5.92 -11.19 -6.39
C ILE A 49 5.24 -11.48 -7.73
N PRO A 50 4.43 -12.55 -7.85
CA PRO A 50 3.76 -12.87 -9.11
C PRO A 50 2.66 -11.86 -9.44
N MET A 51 2.41 -11.64 -10.74
CA MET A 51 1.38 -10.73 -11.23
C MET A 51 -0.01 -10.99 -10.63
N ALA A 52 -0.33 -12.24 -10.27
CA ALA A 52 -1.58 -12.61 -9.61
C ALA A 52 -1.83 -11.88 -8.26
N LYS A 53 -0.76 -11.41 -7.60
CA LYS A 53 -0.84 -10.64 -6.35
C LYS A 53 -0.83 -9.12 -6.58
N VAL A 54 -0.62 -8.67 -7.81
CA VAL A 54 -0.52 -7.24 -8.14
C VAL A 54 -1.89 -6.60 -8.20
N ARG A 55 -2.03 -5.42 -7.61
CA ARG A 55 -3.26 -4.61 -7.53
C ARG A 55 -2.93 -3.14 -7.80
N PRO A 56 -3.89 -2.34 -8.26
CA PRO A 56 -3.67 -0.90 -8.43
C PRO A 56 -3.56 -0.19 -7.08
N SER A 57 -2.53 0.64 -6.92
CA SER A 57 -2.33 1.51 -5.77
C SER A 57 -3.28 2.71 -5.81
N LYS A 58 -3.75 3.13 -4.63
CA LYS A 58 -4.69 4.25 -4.48
C LYS A 58 -4.00 5.61 -4.50
N ASP A 59 -2.77 5.68 -4.01
CA ASP A 59 -2.00 6.92 -3.84
C ASP A 59 -0.88 7.08 -4.88
N GLY A 60 -0.75 6.13 -5.81
CA GLY A 60 0.28 6.14 -6.84
C GLY A 60 1.67 5.77 -6.34
N ASN A 61 1.80 5.28 -5.10
CA ASN A 61 3.06 4.73 -4.58
C ASN A 61 3.01 3.19 -4.55
N PHE A 62 4.17 2.54 -4.46
CA PHE A 62 4.21 1.11 -4.23
C PHE A 62 3.95 0.80 -2.75
N HIS A 63 3.11 -0.20 -2.50
CA HIS A 63 2.89 -0.75 -1.17
C HIS A 63 2.83 -2.27 -1.25
N TRP A 64 3.30 -2.94 -0.21
CA TRP A 64 3.09 -4.37 -0.06
C TRP A 64 2.32 -4.66 1.21
N CYS A 65 1.47 -5.68 1.16
CA CYS A 65 0.88 -6.23 2.37
C CYS A 65 1.45 -7.61 2.61
N HIS A 66 2.11 -7.82 3.75
CA HIS A 66 2.94 -9.01 3.97
C HIS A 66 3.04 -9.45 5.43
N ARG A 67 3.45 -10.70 5.63
CA ARG A 67 3.85 -11.22 6.93
C ARG A 67 5.11 -12.07 6.76
N GLY A 68 6.24 -11.55 7.23
CA GLY A 68 7.55 -12.09 6.86
C GLY A 68 7.73 -12.02 5.34
N ASP A 69 8.17 -13.12 4.73
CA ASP A 69 8.39 -13.20 3.27
C ASP A 69 7.12 -13.51 2.46
N TYR A 70 5.98 -13.72 3.14
CA TYR A 70 4.71 -13.97 2.46
C TYR A 70 4.00 -12.66 2.14
N VAL A 71 3.94 -12.32 0.86
CA VAL A 71 3.17 -11.19 0.34
C VAL A 71 1.74 -11.61 0.06
N PHE A 72 0.74 -10.94 0.63
CA PHE A 72 -0.68 -11.13 0.30
C PHE A 72 -1.04 -10.42 -1.00
N CYS A 73 -0.75 -9.12 -1.06
CA CYS A 73 -1.04 -8.24 -2.19
C CYS A 73 0.10 -7.25 -2.38
N PHE A 74 0.31 -6.82 -3.62
CA PHE A 74 1.30 -5.82 -3.98
C PHE A 74 0.66 -4.72 -4.82
N PHE A 75 0.60 -3.53 -4.26
CA PHE A 75 -0.05 -2.37 -4.85
C PHE A 75 0.98 -1.58 -5.65
N VAL A 76 0.69 -1.38 -6.93
CA VAL A 76 1.59 -0.70 -7.87
C VAL A 76 0.96 0.60 -8.36
N PRO A 77 1.74 1.65 -8.62
CA PRO A 77 1.23 2.87 -9.24
C PRO A 77 0.45 2.52 -10.50
N LEU A 78 -0.75 3.10 -10.65
CA LEU A 78 -1.44 3.05 -11.94
C LEU A 78 -0.52 3.69 -12.97
N ALA A 79 -0.20 2.96 -14.06
CA ALA A 79 0.43 3.58 -15.21
C ALA A 79 -0.50 4.70 -15.68
N GLY A 80 -0.02 5.95 -15.59
CA GLY A 80 -0.67 7.09 -16.23
C GLY A 80 -0.54 7.03 -17.73
#